data_AF-A0A7S2BJ17-F1
#
_entry.id   AF-A0A7S2BJ17-F1
#
_cell.length_a   1.000
_cell.length_b   1.000
_cell.length_c   1.000
_cell.angle_alpha   90.00
_cell.angle_beta   90.00
_cell.angle_gamma   90.00
#
_symmetry.space_group_name_H-M   'P 1'
#
loop_
_entity.id
_entity.type
_entity.pdbx_description
1 polymer ?
#
loop_
_entity_poly.entity_id
_entity_poly.type
_entity_poly.pdbx_seq_one_letter_code
_entity_poly.pdbx_strand_id
1 'polypeptide(L)'
;GFAYESKDDCGANGFRRIAGHNVSCSNAWACDHPGMAPEALVRPSQVAEEARHAHVVLVSNWINDSRQHFALNKCYGGENIDSVATTDITVENLRRLIRAIHTRNPKARVLVMGRYPGAAGVAVNSGDLARIAAINAAVERQITATEPNTFFVNYAFPAGEEMFQTKNFGHPNCRGDKVMATAALEALFRHRIISKGLALGDEELCLGSKDCGLLSLSCCQRSALCHVAANSTCLPYGPGKQ
;
A
#
# COMPACT_ATOMS: atom_id res chain seq x y z
N GLY A 1 2.84 -0.77 -8.94
CA GLY A 1 3.83 -0.53 -10.00
C GLY A 1 3.60 -1.54 -11.10
N PHE A 2 3.70 -1.11 -12.34
CA PHE A 2 3.50 -1.96 -13.53
C PHE A 2 4.43 -3.19 -13.50
N ALA A 3 3.86 -4.39 -13.43
CA ALA A 3 4.55 -5.62 -13.08
C ALA A 3 4.75 -6.50 -14.32
N TYR A 4 5.89 -6.35 -14.99
CA TYR A 4 6.18 -6.99 -16.28
C TYR A 4 7.56 -7.62 -16.39
N GLU A 5 7.65 -8.72 -17.13
CA GLU A 5 8.89 -9.47 -17.33
C GLU A 5 9.88 -8.77 -18.26
N SER A 6 9.38 -8.02 -19.24
CA SER A 6 10.23 -7.28 -20.16
C SER A 6 9.48 -6.13 -20.83
N LYS A 7 10.19 -5.43 -21.72
CA LYS A 7 9.61 -4.44 -22.64
C LYS A 7 9.26 -5.05 -24.00
N ASP A 8 9.34 -6.37 -24.16
CA ASP A 8 9.18 -7.00 -25.47
C ASP A 8 7.72 -7.06 -25.93
N ASP A 9 6.78 -7.07 -24.98
CA ASP A 9 5.35 -6.95 -25.23
C ASP A 9 4.87 -5.49 -25.33
N CYS A 10 5.80 -4.54 -25.43
CA CYS A 10 5.49 -3.15 -25.72
C CYS A 10 5.32 -2.94 -27.21
N GLY A 11 4.28 -2.19 -27.56
CA GLY A 11 4.21 -1.60 -28.89
C GLY A 11 5.41 -0.67 -29.13
N ALA A 12 5.69 -0.40 -30.41
CA ALA A 12 6.77 0.50 -30.83
C ALA A 12 6.65 1.93 -30.23
N ASN A 13 5.47 2.30 -29.74
CA ASN A 13 5.21 3.56 -29.04
C ASN A 13 5.58 3.54 -27.54
N GLY A 14 6.07 2.41 -27.00
CA GLY A 14 6.43 2.27 -25.58
C GLY A 14 5.25 1.99 -24.64
N PHE A 15 4.11 1.58 -25.19
CA PHE A 15 2.89 1.25 -24.44
C PHE A 15 2.42 -0.17 -24.70
N ARG A 16 1.67 -0.73 -23.75
CA ARG A 16 0.97 -2.02 -23.87
C ARG A 16 -0.50 -1.86 -23.49
N ARG A 17 -1.35 -2.81 -23.87
CA ARG A 17 -2.79 -2.79 -23.56
C ARG A 17 -3.08 -3.57 -22.28
N ILE A 18 -3.73 -2.94 -21.30
CA ILE A 18 -4.18 -3.57 -20.05
C ILE A 18 -5.58 -3.08 -19.75
N ALA A 19 -6.51 -4.00 -19.48
CA ALA A 19 -7.90 -3.66 -19.18
C ALA A 19 -8.53 -2.67 -20.21
N GLY A 20 -8.10 -2.72 -21.47
CA GLY A 20 -8.58 -1.82 -22.53
C GLY A 20 -7.86 -0.47 -22.65
N HIS A 21 -6.86 -0.18 -21.82
CA HIS A 21 -6.13 1.09 -21.79
C HIS A 21 -4.67 0.95 -22.23
N ASN A 22 -4.11 2.05 -22.76
CA ASN A 22 -2.68 2.12 -23.03
C ASN A 22 -1.95 2.37 -21.73
N VAL A 23 -0.96 1.54 -21.41
CA VAL A 23 -0.18 1.67 -20.18
C VAL A 23 1.29 1.62 -20.52
N SER A 24 2.06 2.55 -19.94
CA SER A 24 3.47 2.72 -20.21
C SER A 24 4.24 1.47 -19.80
N CYS A 25 5.23 1.12 -20.61
CA CYS A 25 6.19 0.06 -20.32
C CYS A 25 7.33 0.47 -19.40
N SER A 26 7.34 1.71 -18.94
CA SER A 26 8.26 2.21 -17.92
C SER A 26 7.64 2.05 -16.53
N ASN A 27 8.44 2.18 -15.48
CA ASN A 27 7.91 2.21 -14.11
C ASN A 27 6.93 3.40 -13.95
N ALA A 28 5.84 3.22 -13.19
CA ALA A 28 4.80 4.26 -13.03
C ALA A 28 5.35 5.61 -12.52
N TRP A 29 6.35 5.57 -11.64
CA TRP A 29 7.07 6.78 -11.16
C TRP A 29 7.87 7.49 -12.27
N ALA A 30 8.47 6.72 -13.19
CA ALA A 30 9.32 7.27 -14.25
C ALA A 30 8.53 8.06 -15.30
N CYS A 31 7.20 7.90 -15.37
CA CYS A 31 6.36 8.72 -16.24
C CYS A 31 6.36 10.21 -15.84
N ASP A 32 6.61 10.51 -14.57
CA ASP A 32 6.57 11.86 -14.02
C ASP A 32 7.92 12.60 -14.16
N HIS A 33 9.01 11.87 -14.41
CA HIS A 33 10.37 12.41 -14.42
C HIS A 33 11.10 12.17 -15.75
N PRO A 34 10.70 12.85 -16.85
CA PRO A 34 11.38 12.73 -18.13
C PRO A 34 12.82 13.25 -18.01
N GLY A 35 13.80 12.35 -17.97
CA GLY A 35 15.23 12.69 -17.85
C GLY A 35 15.97 11.93 -16.76
N MET A 36 15.27 11.26 -15.83
CA MET A 36 15.94 10.23 -15.02
C MET A 36 16.27 9.04 -15.92
N ALA A 37 17.48 8.49 -15.77
CA ALA A 37 17.85 7.25 -16.47
C ALA A 37 16.74 6.21 -16.25
N PRO A 38 16.32 5.45 -17.28
CA PRO A 38 15.28 4.45 -17.11
C PRO A 38 15.75 3.49 -16.01
N GLU A 39 15.14 3.60 -14.83
CA GLU A 39 15.37 2.63 -13.77
C GLU A 39 15.06 1.24 -14.35
N ALA A 40 15.88 0.26 -13.96
CA ALA A 40 15.67 -1.11 -14.38
C ALA A 40 14.22 -1.51 -14.06
N LEU A 41 13.55 -2.11 -15.04
CA LEU A 41 12.22 -2.68 -14.84
C LEU A 41 12.34 -3.71 -13.71
N VAL A 42 11.55 -3.55 -12.65
CA VAL A 42 11.48 -4.56 -11.58
C VAL A 42 10.57 -5.68 -12.06
N ARG A 43 11.18 -6.81 -12.45
CA ARG A 43 10.44 -7.92 -13.05
C ARG A 43 9.73 -8.75 -11.98
N PRO A 44 8.48 -9.23 -12.24
CA PRO A 44 7.79 -10.15 -11.34
C PRO A 44 8.62 -11.38 -11.01
N SER A 45 9.34 -11.95 -11.99
CA SER A 45 10.24 -13.09 -11.78
C SER A 45 11.40 -12.79 -10.82
N GLN A 46 11.93 -11.56 -10.80
CA GLN A 46 12.97 -11.16 -9.84
C GLN A 46 12.40 -11.09 -8.41
N VAL A 47 11.23 -10.48 -8.25
CA VAL A 47 10.54 -10.44 -6.96
C VAL A 47 10.18 -11.85 -6.48
N ALA A 48 9.69 -12.70 -7.38
CA ALA A 48 9.37 -14.09 -7.07
C ALA A 48 10.60 -14.91 -6.65
N GLU A 49 11.75 -14.67 -7.29
CA GLU A 49 13.01 -15.32 -6.94
C GLU A 49 13.49 -14.90 -5.55
N GLU A 50 13.42 -13.61 -5.21
CA GLU A 50 13.73 -13.12 -3.86
C GLU A 50 12.75 -13.68 -2.82
N ALA A 51 11.48 -13.83 -3.18
CA ALA A 51 10.43 -14.39 -2.33
C ALA A 51 10.41 -15.93 -2.26
N ARG A 52 11.32 -16.63 -2.95
CA ARG A 52 11.24 -18.10 -3.13
C ARG A 52 11.26 -18.91 -1.84
N HIS A 53 11.80 -18.35 -0.75
CA HIS A 53 11.85 -18.96 0.58
C HIS A 53 11.03 -18.20 1.63
N ALA A 54 10.32 -17.14 1.24
CA ALA A 54 9.53 -16.34 2.15
C ALA A 54 8.26 -17.09 2.58
N HIS A 55 7.94 -17.05 3.88
CA HIS A 55 6.65 -17.53 4.39
C HIS A 55 5.54 -16.51 4.15
N VAL A 56 5.89 -15.23 4.28
CA VAL A 56 4.99 -14.09 4.11
C VAL A 56 5.67 -13.10 3.16
N VAL A 57 4.92 -12.59 2.19
CA VAL A 57 5.36 -11.54 1.26
C VAL A 57 4.40 -10.38 1.37
N LEU A 58 4.89 -9.17 1.65
CA LEU A 58 4.08 -7.95 1.68
C LEU A 58 4.28 -7.14 0.40
N VAL A 59 3.21 -6.91 -0.34
CA VAL A 59 3.18 -6.07 -1.55
C VAL A 59 2.55 -4.72 -1.20
N SER A 60 3.34 -3.63 -1.27
CA SER A 60 2.91 -2.28 -0.86
C SER A 60 3.15 -1.18 -1.91
N ASN A 61 3.63 -1.53 -3.11
CA ASN A 61 4.14 -0.58 -4.10
C ASN A 61 3.12 -0.12 -5.17
N TRP A 62 1.86 -0.56 -5.10
CA TRP A 62 0.84 -0.20 -6.09
C TRP A 62 0.18 1.17 -5.87
N ILE A 63 0.52 1.83 -4.76
CA ILE A 63 0.03 3.16 -4.35
C ILE A 63 0.29 4.25 -5.42
N ASN A 64 1.32 4.07 -6.25
CA ASN A 64 1.70 5.00 -7.31
C ASN A 64 0.89 4.83 -8.60
N ASP A 65 0.13 3.75 -8.78
CA ASP A 65 -0.52 3.42 -10.07
C ASP A 65 -1.63 4.44 -10.42
N SER A 66 -2.15 5.15 -9.43
CA SER A 66 -3.20 6.18 -9.57
C SER A 66 -2.68 7.61 -9.31
N ARG A 67 -1.36 7.80 -9.17
CA ARG A 67 -0.70 9.12 -9.11
C ARG A 67 -0.46 9.71 -10.51
N GLN A 68 -1.26 9.30 -11.49
CA GLN A 68 -1.17 9.69 -12.90
C GLN A 68 -1.27 11.19 -13.18
N HIS A 69 -1.98 11.93 -12.32
CA HIS A 69 -2.17 13.37 -12.47
C HIS A 69 -0.88 14.14 -12.25
N PHE A 70 0.03 13.63 -11.41
CA PHE A 70 1.37 14.21 -11.27
C PHE A 70 2.13 14.08 -12.60
N ALA A 71 2.05 12.92 -13.23
CA ALA A 71 2.67 12.63 -14.51
C ALA A 71 1.92 13.14 -15.75
N LEU A 72 0.93 14.04 -15.62
CA LEU A 72 0.09 14.53 -16.74
C LEU A 72 -0.44 13.40 -17.64
N ASN A 73 -0.86 12.28 -17.04
CA ASN A 73 -1.36 11.09 -17.73
C ASN A 73 -0.38 10.42 -18.71
N LYS A 74 0.93 10.75 -18.65
CA LYS A 74 1.95 10.17 -19.53
C LYS A 74 2.08 8.66 -19.38
N CYS A 75 1.81 8.12 -18.19
CA CYS A 75 1.75 6.68 -17.97
C CYS A 75 0.67 5.97 -18.79
N TYR A 76 -0.31 6.72 -19.27
CA TYR A 76 -1.49 6.18 -19.95
C TYR A 76 -1.63 6.68 -21.39
N GLY A 77 -0.51 7.08 -22.00
CA GLY A 77 -0.50 7.60 -23.36
C GLY A 77 -1.27 8.92 -23.50
N GLY A 78 -1.37 9.70 -22.42
CA GLY A 78 -2.14 10.94 -22.36
C GLY A 78 -3.62 10.75 -22.01
N GLU A 79 -4.10 9.52 -21.89
CA GLU A 79 -5.49 9.23 -21.52
C GLU A 79 -5.77 9.60 -20.06
N ASN A 80 -6.81 10.40 -19.81
CA ASN A 80 -7.27 10.68 -18.46
C ASN A 80 -8.18 9.54 -17.98
N ILE A 81 -7.57 8.50 -17.43
CA ILE A 81 -8.27 7.33 -16.91
C ILE A 81 -8.87 7.66 -15.55
N ASP A 82 -10.10 7.25 -15.26
CA ASP A 82 -10.69 7.49 -13.94
C ASP A 82 -10.13 6.54 -12.85
N SER A 83 -10.59 6.73 -11.61
CA SER A 83 -10.16 5.89 -10.48
C SER A 83 -10.59 4.43 -10.61
N VAL A 84 -11.67 4.13 -11.36
CA VAL A 84 -12.17 2.76 -11.54
C VAL A 84 -11.30 2.02 -12.53
N ALA A 85 -11.05 2.60 -13.70
CA ALA A 85 -10.22 1.97 -14.71
C ALA A 85 -8.75 1.83 -14.26
N THR A 86 -8.21 2.77 -13.46
CA THR A 86 -6.90 2.59 -12.81
C THR A 86 -6.91 1.45 -11.76
N THR A 87 -8.05 1.14 -11.15
CA THR A 87 -8.21 -0.01 -10.25
C THR A 87 -8.08 -1.32 -11.04
N ASP A 88 -8.70 -1.45 -12.21
CA ASP A 88 -8.61 -2.67 -13.01
C ASP A 88 -7.19 -2.92 -13.53
N ILE A 89 -6.49 -1.87 -13.96
CA ILE A 89 -5.06 -1.94 -14.32
C ILE A 89 -4.22 -2.39 -13.12
N THR A 90 -4.50 -1.85 -11.93
CA THR A 90 -3.81 -2.23 -10.69
C THR A 90 -4.02 -3.72 -10.37
N VAL A 91 -5.27 -4.20 -10.46
CA VAL A 91 -5.62 -5.59 -10.18
C VAL A 91 -4.87 -6.53 -11.12
N GLU A 92 -4.82 -6.24 -12.42
CA GLU A 92 -4.09 -7.07 -13.38
C GLU A 92 -2.58 -7.13 -13.10
N ASN A 93 -1.99 -6.01 -12.70
CA ASN A 93 -0.58 -5.97 -12.30
C ASN A 93 -0.31 -6.76 -11.02
N LEU A 94 -1.17 -6.61 -10.01
CA LEU A 94 -1.08 -7.38 -8.77
C LEU A 94 -1.20 -8.89 -9.04
N ARG A 95 -2.18 -9.31 -9.86
CA ARG A 95 -2.36 -10.72 -10.25
C ARG A 95 -1.10 -11.30 -10.89
N ARG A 96 -0.48 -10.58 -11.83
CA ARG A 96 0.78 -11.01 -12.47
C ARG A 96 1.88 -11.24 -11.43
N LEU A 97 2.08 -10.29 -10.53
CA LEU A 97 3.08 -10.40 -9.46
C LEU A 97 2.79 -11.55 -8.49
N ILE A 98 1.57 -11.65 -8.01
CA ILE A 98 1.13 -12.70 -7.08
C ILE A 98 1.31 -14.09 -7.70
N ARG A 99 0.90 -14.27 -8.96
CA ARG A 99 1.05 -15.55 -9.66
C ARG A 99 2.52 -15.89 -9.89
N ALA A 100 3.37 -14.92 -10.19
CA ALA A 100 4.81 -15.15 -10.30
C ALA A 100 5.38 -15.66 -8.95
N ILE A 101 5.03 -15.00 -7.85
CA ILE A 101 5.41 -15.42 -6.49
C ILE A 101 4.93 -16.85 -6.21
N HIS A 102 3.64 -17.15 -6.43
CA HIS A 102 3.09 -18.47 -6.17
C HIS A 102 3.62 -19.57 -7.11
N THR A 103 4.00 -19.23 -8.33
CA THR A 103 4.68 -20.17 -9.24
C THR A 103 6.02 -20.61 -8.65
N ARG A 104 6.75 -19.68 -8.02
CA ARG A 104 8.04 -19.98 -7.40
C ARG A 104 7.93 -20.59 -6.01
N ASN A 105 6.93 -20.16 -5.24
CA ASN A 105 6.63 -20.63 -3.89
C ASN A 105 5.11 -20.70 -3.66
N PRO A 106 4.48 -21.86 -3.95
CA PRO A 106 3.03 -22.02 -3.81
C PRO A 106 2.51 -21.91 -2.37
N LYS A 107 3.41 -21.96 -1.38
CA LYS A 107 3.07 -21.91 0.05
C LYS A 107 3.17 -20.50 0.64
N ALA A 108 3.74 -19.55 -0.09
CA ALA A 108 3.83 -18.16 0.35
C ALA A 108 2.43 -17.62 0.72
N ARG A 109 2.37 -16.79 1.76
CA ARG A 109 1.20 -16.00 2.12
C ARG A 109 1.43 -14.58 1.63
N VAL A 110 0.71 -14.17 0.60
CA VAL A 110 0.89 -12.83 0.03
C VAL A 110 -0.09 -11.86 0.70
N LEU A 111 0.44 -10.81 1.30
CA LEU A 111 -0.33 -9.69 1.82
C LEU A 111 -0.27 -8.55 0.83
N VAL A 112 -1.42 -8.04 0.39
CA VAL A 112 -1.52 -6.83 -0.42
C VAL A 112 -1.92 -5.68 0.50
N MET A 113 -1.04 -4.72 0.68
CA MET A 113 -1.30 -3.54 1.50
C MET A 113 -2.29 -2.62 0.81
N GLY A 114 -3.33 -2.17 1.52
CA GLY A 114 -4.23 -1.14 1.05
C GLY A 114 -3.48 0.16 0.73
N ARG A 115 -4.10 1.01 -0.07
CA ARG A 115 -3.58 2.35 -0.35
C ARG A 115 -3.95 3.31 0.77
N TYR A 116 -3.01 4.13 1.22
CA TYR A 116 -3.27 5.25 2.14
C TYR A 116 -3.83 6.49 1.43
N PRO A 117 -4.60 7.34 2.12
CA PRO A 117 -5.16 8.58 1.56
C PRO A 117 -4.11 9.62 1.15
N GLY A 118 -4.53 10.61 0.36
CA GLY A 118 -3.66 11.74 0.00
C GLY A 118 -3.29 12.61 1.21
N ALA A 119 -2.24 13.42 1.05
CA ALA A 119 -1.80 14.38 2.05
C ALA A 119 -2.38 15.77 1.76
N ALA A 120 -2.87 16.46 2.80
CA ALA A 120 -3.17 17.88 2.81
C ALA A 120 -2.11 18.57 3.69
N GLY A 121 -0.99 18.97 3.08
CA GLY A 121 0.22 19.34 3.83
C GLY A 121 0.81 18.11 4.52
N VAL A 122 0.94 18.15 5.85
CA VAL A 122 1.38 17.00 6.67
C VAL A 122 0.22 16.14 7.18
N ALA A 123 -1.01 16.59 6.98
CA ALA A 123 -2.22 15.95 7.49
C ALA A 123 -2.90 15.04 6.46
N VAL A 124 -3.81 14.19 6.93
CA VAL A 124 -4.68 13.37 6.08
C VAL A 124 -5.69 14.23 5.33
N ASN A 125 -5.74 14.08 4.00
CA ASN A 125 -6.79 14.68 3.19
C ASN A 125 -8.12 13.93 3.39
N SER A 126 -9.00 14.48 4.24
CA SER A 126 -10.30 13.90 4.53
C SER A 126 -11.20 13.73 3.29
N GLY A 127 -11.04 14.59 2.29
CA GLY A 127 -11.80 14.52 1.03
C GLY A 127 -11.50 13.29 0.19
N ASP A 128 -10.35 12.64 0.41
CA ASP A 128 -9.94 11.44 -0.32
C ASP A 128 -10.39 10.13 0.34
N LEU A 129 -10.80 10.14 1.61
CA LEU A 129 -11.00 8.93 2.41
C LEU A 129 -12.02 7.97 1.77
N ALA A 130 -13.21 8.47 1.41
CA ALA A 130 -14.25 7.64 0.81
C ALA A 130 -13.82 7.03 -0.53
N ARG A 131 -13.14 7.83 -1.37
CA ARG A 131 -12.64 7.39 -2.67
C ARG A 131 -11.58 6.29 -2.52
N ILE A 132 -10.64 6.47 -1.58
CA ILE A 132 -9.58 5.50 -1.33
C ILE A 132 -10.12 4.21 -0.72
N ALA A 133 -11.08 4.30 0.20
CA ALA A 133 -11.77 3.13 0.73
C ALA A 133 -12.48 2.34 -0.39
N ALA A 134 -13.17 3.03 -1.32
CA ALA A 134 -13.82 2.38 -2.45
C ALA A 134 -12.83 1.66 -3.39
N ILE A 135 -11.68 2.29 -3.68
CA ILE A 135 -10.60 1.67 -4.48
C ILE A 135 -10.05 0.44 -3.77
N ASN A 136 -9.70 0.55 -2.49
CA ASN A 136 -9.16 -0.58 -1.71
C ASN A 136 -10.14 -1.75 -1.66
N ALA A 137 -11.42 -1.49 -1.39
CA ALA A 137 -12.46 -2.52 -1.39
C ALA A 137 -12.63 -3.18 -2.77
N ALA A 138 -12.49 -2.43 -3.86
CA ALA A 138 -12.55 -2.99 -5.21
C ALA A 138 -11.34 -3.90 -5.50
N VAL A 139 -10.11 -3.46 -5.17
CA VAL A 139 -8.90 -4.27 -5.33
C VAL A 139 -8.98 -5.53 -4.47
N GLU A 140 -9.34 -5.40 -3.19
CA GLU A 140 -9.50 -6.52 -2.26
C GLU A 140 -10.44 -7.57 -2.81
N ARG A 141 -11.65 -7.18 -3.22
CA ARG A 141 -12.65 -8.11 -3.76
C ARG A 141 -12.11 -8.87 -4.97
N GLN A 142 -11.43 -8.17 -5.89
CA GLN A 142 -10.96 -8.79 -7.12
C GLN A 142 -9.74 -9.71 -6.91
N ILE A 143 -8.81 -9.34 -6.03
CA ILE A 143 -7.59 -10.11 -5.77
C ILE A 143 -7.90 -11.34 -4.90
N THR A 144 -8.63 -11.15 -3.80
CA THR A 144 -8.91 -12.26 -2.86
C THR A 144 -9.88 -13.30 -3.43
N ALA A 145 -10.73 -12.92 -4.39
CA ALA A 145 -11.61 -13.86 -5.09
C ALA A 145 -10.88 -14.78 -6.07
N THR A 146 -9.76 -14.35 -6.65
CA THR A 146 -9.09 -15.10 -7.73
C THR A 146 -7.72 -15.64 -7.37
N GLU A 147 -7.03 -15.05 -6.38
CA GLU A 147 -5.66 -15.43 -6.03
C GLU A 147 -5.62 -16.14 -4.66
N PRO A 148 -5.44 -17.47 -4.62
CA PRO A 148 -5.39 -18.22 -3.36
C PRO A 148 -4.18 -17.80 -2.52
N ASN A 149 -4.23 -18.04 -1.21
CA ASN A 149 -3.16 -17.65 -0.25
C ASN A 149 -2.80 -16.16 -0.29
N THR A 150 -3.70 -15.32 -0.80
CA THR A 150 -3.55 -13.87 -0.86
C THR A 150 -4.56 -13.21 0.06
N PHE A 151 -4.11 -12.22 0.81
CA PHE A 151 -4.91 -11.51 1.80
C PHE A 151 -4.73 -10.01 1.61
N PHE A 152 -5.79 -9.25 1.84
CA PHE A 152 -5.74 -7.80 1.76
C PHE A 152 -5.58 -7.19 3.15
N VAL A 153 -4.70 -6.18 3.26
CA VAL A 153 -4.45 -5.46 4.51
C VAL A 153 -5.17 -4.12 4.44
N ASN A 154 -6.37 -4.06 5.00
CA ASN A 154 -7.12 -2.83 5.17
C ASN A 154 -6.68 -2.08 6.44
N TYR A 155 -6.74 -0.76 6.36
CA TYR A 155 -6.48 0.16 7.47
C TYR A 155 -7.07 1.53 7.19
N ALA A 156 -7.28 2.31 8.25
CA ALA A 156 -7.66 3.71 8.16
C ALA A 156 -6.55 4.63 8.70
N PHE A 157 -6.46 5.85 8.17
CA PHE A 157 -5.70 6.94 8.80
C PHE A 157 -6.70 7.88 9.48
N PRO A 158 -6.42 8.37 10.70
CA PRO A 158 -7.32 9.32 11.36
C PRO A 158 -7.34 10.66 10.62
N ALA A 159 -8.54 11.11 10.27
CA ALA A 159 -8.77 12.31 9.47
C ALA A 159 -8.20 13.56 10.17
N GLY A 160 -7.57 14.46 9.39
CA GLY A 160 -7.02 15.72 9.91
C GLY A 160 -5.75 15.60 10.76
N GLU A 161 -5.28 14.39 11.06
CA GLU A 161 -4.07 14.19 11.86
C GLU A 161 -2.80 14.15 11.00
N GLU A 162 -1.68 14.53 11.61
CA GLU A 162 -0.37 14.56 10.95
C GLU A 162 0.19 13.15 10.74
N MET A 163 0.04 12.64 9.52
CA MET A 163 0.46 11.30 9.12
C MET A 163 1.55 11.29 8.04
N PHE A 164 1.96 12.46 7.54
CA PHE A 164 2.92 12.59 6.45
C PHE A 164 4.20 13.33 6.87
N GLN A 165 5.26 13.09 6.11
CA GLN A 165 6.57 13.71 6.31
C GLN A 165 6.57 15.17 5.83
N THR A 166 7.37 16.02 6.48
CA THR A 166 7.60 17.41 6.05
C THR A 166 8.57 17.52 4.88
N LYS A 167 9.57 16.63 4.80
CA LYS A 167 10.62 16.67 3.77
C LYS A 167 10.24 15.96 2.48
N ASN A 168 9.54 14.84 2.57
CA ASN A 168 9.11 14.05 1.41
C ASN A 168 7.58 14.06 1.33
N PHE A 169 7.05 15.01 0.56
CA PHE A 169 5.60 15.23 0.48
C PHE A 169 4.85 13.96 0.08
N GLY A 170 3.77 13.64 0.80
CA GLY A 170 2.91 12.48 0.51
C GLY A 170 3.50 11.12 0.89
N HIS A 171 4.64 11.08 1.58
CA HIS A 171 5.16 9.87 2.25
C HIS A 171 4.69 9.85 3.70
N PRO A 172 4.22 8.70 4.22
CA PRO A 172 3.86 8.56 5.62
C PRO A 172 5.04 8.86 6.55
N ASN A 173 4.76 9.49 7.69
CA ASN A 173 5.71 9.61 8.79
C ASN A 173 5.63 8.36 9.70
N CYS A 174 6.40 8.33 10.79
CA CYS A 174 6.43 7.19 11.72
C CYS A 174 5.05 6.80 12.28
N ARG A 175 4.12 7.76 12.42
CA ARG A 175 2.73 7.49 12.86
C ARG A 175 1.97 6.73 11.78
N GLY A 176 2.04 7.20 10.53
CA GLY A 176 1.45 6.52 9.38
C GLY A 176 2.06 5.13 9.15
N ASP A 177 3.38 5.00 9.28
CA ASP A 177 4.09 3.72 9.18
C ASP A 177 3.65 2.73 10.27
N LYS A 178 3.48 3.21 11.52
CA LYS A 178 2.94 2.40 12.61
C LYS A 178 1.55 1.86 12.29
N VAL A 179 0.65 2.68 11.74
CA VAL A 179 -0.69 2.25 11.36
C VAL A 179 -0.62 1.12 10.33
N MET A 180 0.16 1.30 9.28
CA MET A 180 0.33 0.29 8.23
C MET A 180 0.94 -1.01 8.77
N ALA A 181 2.00 -0.92 9.58
CA ALA A 181 2.64 -2.09 10.18
C ALA A 181 1.69 -2.85 11.13
N THR A 182 0.93 -2.12 11.95
CA THR A 182 -0.06 -2.69 12.86
C THR A 182 -1.17 -3.41 12.10
N ALA A 183 -1.64 -2.85 11.00
CA ALA A 183 -2.64 -3.49 10.15
C ALA A 183 -2.13 -4.77 9.48
N ALA A 184 -0.87 -4.79 9.01
CA ALA A 184 -0.28 -6.01 8.45
C ALA A 184 -0.18 -7.12 9.50
N LEU A 185 0.24 -6.80 10.72
CA LEU A 185 0.27 -7.74 11.84
C LEU A 185 -1.14 -8.25 12.19
N GLU A 186 -2.12 -7.36 12.21
CA GLU A 186 -3.51 -7.75 12.45
C GLU A 186 -4.04 -8.71 11.38
N ALA A 187 -3.76 -8.43 10.10
CA ALA A 187 -4.14 -9.32 9.00
C ALA A 187 -3.51 -10.72 9.18
N LEU A 188 -2.22 -10.78 9.55
CA LEU A 188 -1.54 -12.04 9.84
C LEU A 188 -2.22 -12.82 10.98
N PHE A 189 -2.66 -12.15 12.05
CA PHE A 189 -3.42 -12.79 13.13
C PHE A 189 -4.81 -13.23 12.69
N ARG A 190 -5.55 -12.36 11.99
CA ARG A 190 -6.92 -12.60 11.51
C ARG A 190 -6.99 -13.83 10.61
N HIS A 191 -6.00 -13.98 9.73
CA HIS A 191 -5.88 -15.11 8.82
C HIS A 191 -5.11 -16.30 9.42
N ARG A 192 -4.79 -16.27 10.72
CA ARG A 192 -4.11 -17.35 11.45
C ARG A 192 -2.79 -17.78 10.81
N ILE A 193 -2.08 -16.82 10.19
CA ILE A 193 -0.75 -17.04 9.61
C ILE A 193 0.29 -17.07 10.73
N ILE A 194 0.10 -16.26 11.76
CA ILE A 194 0.88 -16.27 13.00
C ILE A 194 -0.05 -16.34 14.21
N SER A 195 0.45 -16.84 15.34
CA SER A 195 -0.29 -16.90 16.60
C SER A 195 -0.42 -15.52 17.24
N LYS A 196 -1.63 -15.16 17.69
CA LYS A 196 -1.92 -13.85 18.29
C LYS A 196 -1.31 -13.70 19.69
N GLY A 197 -0.62 -12.57 19.91
CA GLY A 197 -0.22 -12.08 21.22
C GLY A 197 -1.32 -11.19 21.84
N LEU A 198 -1.00 -9.93 22.13
CA LEU A 198 -2.00 -8.98 22.66
C LEU A 198 -3.07 -8.66 21.61
N ALA A 199 -4.33 -8.66 22.03
CA ALA A 199 -5.41 -8.13 21.20
C ALA A 199 -5.29 -6.62 21.10
N LEU A 200 -5.19 -6.11 19.87
CA LEU A 200 -5.29 -4.69 19.60
C LEU A 200 -6.69 -4.19 19.97
N GLY A 201 -6.74 -2.94 20.42
CA GLY A 201 -8.00 -2.27 20.71
C GLY A 201 -8.82 -2.04 19.45
N ASP A 202 -10.08 -1.69 19.68
CA ASP A 202 -11.04 -1.30 18.64
C ASP A 202 -10.48 -0.13 17.79
N GLU A 203 -10.60 -0.23 16.47
CA GLU A 203 -10.02 0.78 15.57
C GLU A 203 -10.74 2.11 15.69
N GLU A 204 -12.07 2.13 15.71
CA GLU A 204 -12.87 3.36 15.76
C GLU A 204 -12.63 4.14 17.05
N LEU A 205 -12.50 3.44 18.17
CA LEU A 205 -12.28 4.07 19.47
C LEU A 205 -10.81 4.48 19.70
N CYS A 206 -9.84 3.67 19.28
CA CYS A 206 -8.46 3.84 19.71
C CYS A 206 -7.57 4.57 18.68
N LEU A 207 -7.82 4.43 17.37
CA LEU A 207 -6.88 4.84 16.32
C LEU A 207 -6.51 6.33 16.38
N GLY A 208 -7.50 7.19 16.53
CA GLY A 208 -7.34 8.65 16.58
C GLY A 208 -7.20 9.22 17.99
N SER A 209 -7.11 8.39 19.04
CA SER A 209 -7.09 8.89 20.42
C SER A 209 -5.78 9.58 20.77
N LYS A 210 -5.89 10.77 21.38
CA LYS A 210 -4.80 11.63 21.84
C LYS A 210 -4.53 11.52 23.34
N ASP A 211 -5.47 10.98 24.10
CA ASP A 211 -5.42 10.91 25.56
C ASP A 211 -4.59 9.71 26.04
N CYS A 212 -3.33 9.65 25.62
CA CYS A 212 -2.47 8.47 25.76
C CYS A 212 -2.40 7.93 27.19
N GLY A 213 -2.36 8.80 28.21
CA GLY A 213 -2.29 8.37 29.61
C GLY A 213 -3.53 7.64 30.13
N LEU A 214 -4.67 7.72 29.41
CA LEU A 214 -5.92 7.04 29.75
C LEU A 214 -6.15 5.78 28.90
N LEU A 215 -5.31 5.53 27.90
CA LEU A 215 -5.47 4.38 27.03
C LEU A 215 -5.04 3.09 27.72
N SER A 216 -5.86 2.05 27.56
CA SER A 216 -5.41 0.69 27.78
C SER A 216 -4.21 0.36 26.87
N LEU A 217 -3.40 -0.63 27.26
CA LEU A 217 -2.26 -1.05 26.43
C LEU A 217 -2.68 -1.44 25.01
N SER A 218 -3.83 -2.12 24.86
CA SER A 218 -4.38 -2.51 23.56
C SER A 218 -4.79 -1.31 22.71
N CYS A 219 -5.41 -0.28 23.29
CA CYS A 219 -5.70 0.96 22.58
C CYS A 219 -4.42 1.74 22.26
N CYS A 220 -3.44 1.76 23.16
CA CYS A 220 -2.18 2.46 22.93
C CYS A 220 -1.38 1.88 21.76
N GLN A 221 -1.36 0.54 21.66
CA GLN A 221 -0.74 -0.14 20.52
C GLN A 221 -1.46 0.19 19.21
N ARG A 222 -2.79 0.30 19.23
CA ARG A 222 -3.61 0.70 18.07
C ARG A 222 -3.47 2.18 17.68
N SER A 223 -3.38 3.07 18.66
CA SER A 223 -3.40 4.52 18.43
C SER A 223 -2.27 4.96 17.50
N ALA A 224 -2.60 5.79 16.51
CA ALA A 224 -1.62 6.40 15.63
C ALA A 224 -0.86 7.56 16.31
N LEU A 225 -1.36 8.06 17.45
CA LEU A 225 -0.89 9.29 18.09
C LEU A 225 -0.15 9.03 19.42
N CYS A 226 -0.21 7.80 19.90
CA CYS A 226 0.44 7.33 21.11
C CYS A 226 1.44 6.21 20.81
N HIS A 227 2.38 5.96 21.71
CA HIS A 227 3.28 4.80 21.68
C HIS A 227 3.41 4.19 23.07
N VAL A 228 3.79 2.91 23.10
CA VAL A 228 4.12 2.19 24.33
C VAL A 228 5.61 2.40 24.59
N ALA A 229 5.94 3.08 25.69
CA ALA A 229 7.31 3.28 26.12
C ALA A 229 7.91 1.99 26.72
N ALA A 230 9.23 1.97 26.93
CA ALA A 230 9.95 0.81 27.45
C ALA A 230 9.44 0.32 28.83
N ASN A 231 8.88 1.22 29.64
CA ASN A 231 8.25 0.91 30.92
C ASN A 231 6.75 0.54 30.78
N SER A 232 6.29 0.20 29.57
CA SER A 232 4.90 -0.15 29.25
C SER A 232 3.86 0.96 29.49
N THR A 233 4.28 2.22 29.69
CA THR A 233 3.35 3.34 29.77
C THR A 233 2.98 3.85 28.38
N CYS A 234 1.74 4.29 28.23
CA CYS A 234 1.27 4.88 26.99
C CYS A 234 1.55 6.39 26.98
N LEU A 235 2.33 6.86 26.00
CA LEU A 235 2.79 8.24 25.90
C LEU A 235 2.48 8.85 24.53
N PRO A 236 2.25 10.16 24.44
CA PRO A 236 2.14 10.85 23.16
C PRO A 236 3.49 10.86 22.43
N TYR A 237 3.45 10.92 21.10
CA TYR A 237 4.64 11.25 20.32
C TYR A 237 5.10 12.69 20.62
N GLY A 238 6.41 12.89 20.76
CA GLY A 238 7.02 14.20 20.99
C GLY A 238 8.23 14.43 20.09
N PRO A 239 8.80 15.65 20.06
CA PRO A 239 10.00 15.94 19.27
C PRO A 239 11.13 14.94 19.59
N GLY A 240 11.66 14.27 18.56
CA GLY A 240 12.75 13.29 18.71
C GLY A 240 12.34 11.93 19.29
N LYS A 241 11.07 11.70 19.61
CA LYS A 241 10.55 10.39 20.00
C LYS A 241 9.80 9.76 18.82
N GLN A 242 10.46 8.78 18.18
CA GLN A 242 9.88 7.89 17.18
C GLN A 242 9.17 6.72 17.84
#